data_AF-A0A973E7P5-F1
#
_entry.id   AF-A0A973E7P5-F1
#
_cell.length_a   1.000
_cell.length_b   1.000
_cell.length_c   1.000
_cell.angle_alpha   90.00
_cell.angle_beta   90.00
_cell.angle_gamma   90.00
#
_symmetry.space_group_name_H-M   'P 1'
#
loop_
_entity.id
_entity.type
_entity.pdbx_description
1 polymer ?
#
loop_
_entity_poly.entity_id
_entity_poly.type
_entity_poly.pdbx_seq_one_letter_code
_entity_poly.pdbx_strand_id
1 'polypeptide(L)'
;MPEWTSWYLVVTENLADPDIHIYPDAIGGIVSTFPHQDYNGDPPKGLPWRLGKPCLERSAAVFLRDGWSGEPADLIERIIWRIGRLLHWIDAAATGSLLTAGDPLELPIYPEIDPTAVLGFREKAEDINWLEGREENWGFATISSIPGSRNTAVISGFMDPKGRTFRRVEWSKYIPIDVHRIDAVWVVLPRLVVFEPWRSAVTWAELSTLCERVDVDLPKIISDAGARLRRVQKPKQAGPGHLIIGFPIEEYLGCQAQRFHWIAVRDLQLCTRNDLRMGYSVKPETRRQRDRDFALSKRSLKWRRTANWAPDQLRKRGEAESEVRSKSVLVIGVGTLGASVAENLLRMGVTTMALLDNDRMLIGNLSRHMLTMADAGCLKAERVAARLNMAAPDANVIALPFAFPPTMDAHIKKLR
;
A
#
# COMPACT_ATOMS: atom_id res chain seq x y z
N MET A 1 22.41 -20.80 4.11
CA MET A 1 22.28 -21.11 5.55
C MET A 1 23.67 -21.44 6.10
N PRO A 2 24.05 -21.00 7.31
CA PRO A 2 25.26 -21.51 7.97
C PRO A 2 25.11 -23.00 8.33
N GLU A 3 26.22 -23.68 8.57
CA GLU A 3 26.24 -25.09 9.01
C GLU A 3 25.57 -25.26 10.38
N TRP A 4 25.74 -24.28 11.27
CA TRP A 4 25.15 -24.25 12.61
C TRP A 4 24.44 -22.93 12.86
N THR A 5 23.30 -22.96 13.54
CA THR A 5 22.59 -21.76 13.97
C THR A 5 21.90 -21.96 15.33
N SER A 6 22.05 -20.97 16.20
CA SER A 6 21.40 -20.91 17.50
C SER A 6 20.12 -20.09 17.46
N TRP A 7 19.12 -20.49 18.25
CA TRP A 7 17.80 -19.87 18.30
C TRP A 7 17.31 -19.74 19.74
N TYR A 8 16.53 -18.69 20.01
CA TYR A 8 15.86 -18.45 21.28
C TYR A 8 14.38 -18.75 21.17
N LEU A 9 13.88 -19.60 22.06
CA LEU A 9 12.45 -19.76 22.33
C LEU A 9 12.02 -18.72 23.37
N VAL A 10 11.08 -17.87 23.01
CA VAL A 10 10.53 -16.82 23.87
C VAL A 10 9.06 -17.11 24.08
N VAL A 11 8.67 -17.33 25.34
CA VAL A 11 7.29 -17.56 25.74
C VAL A 11 6.84 -16.36 26.57
N THR A 12 5.78 -15.67 26.15
CA THR A 12 5.26 -14.53 26.91
C THR A 12 4.37 -15.01 28.05
N GLU A 13 4.47 -14.35 29.20
CA GLU A 13 3.56 -14.58 30.33
C GLU A 13 2.19 -13.98 30.02
N ASN A 14 1.36 -14.73 29.31
CA ASN A 14 -0.09 -14.50 29.28
C ASN A 14 -0.78 -15.74 29.87
N LEU A 15 -1.47 -15.54 31.00
CA LEU A 15 -2.06 -16.62 31.80
C LEU A 15 -3.17 -17.40 31.08
N ALA A 16 -3.78 -16.81 30.04
CA ALA A 16 -4.87 -17.45 29.30
C ALA A 16 -4.40 -18.12 27.99
N ASP A 17 -3.42 -17.54 27.32
CA ASP A 17 -2.87 -18.04 26.06
C ASP A 17 -1.46 -17.45 25.82
N PRO A 18 -0.38 -18.16 26.19
CA PRO A 18 0.98 -17.63 26.11
C PRO A 18 1.50 -17.59 24.66
N ASP A 19 2.00 -16.44 24.20
CA ASP A 19 2.59 -16.37 22.85
C ASP A 19 3.93 -17.08 22.82
N ILE A 20 4.12 -17.93 21.81
CA ILE A 20 5.37 -18.66 21.60
C ILE A 20 6.03 -18.15 20.33
N HIS A 21 7.21 -17.56 20.47
CA HIS A 21 8.00 -17.02 19.36
C HIS A 21 9.40 -17.61 19.37
N ILE A 22 9.97 -17.79 18.19
CA ILE A 22 11.32 -18.30 18.03
C ILE A 22 12.13 -17.29 17.22
N TYR A 23 13.29 -16.90 17.74
CA TYR A 23 14.13 -15.85 17.18
C TYR A 23 15.57 -16.33 16.93
N PRO A 24 16.25 -15.88 15.86
CA PRO A 24 17.67 -16.15 15.67
C PRO A 24 18.51 -15.53 16.79
N ASP A 25 19.50 -16.27 17.30
CA ASP A 25 20.50 -15.74 18.24
C ASP A 25 21.27 -14.55 17.64
N ALA A 26 21.64 -13.56 18.48
CA ALA A 26 22.33 -12.36 18.03
C ALA A 26 23.71 -12.62 17.41
N ILE A 27 24.43 -13.63 17.91
CA ILE A 27 25.82 -13.98 17.59
C ILE A 27 25.88 -15.26 16.75
N GLY A 28 25.33 -16.35 17.26
CA GLY A 28 25.32 -17.68 16.64
C GLY A 28 24.09 -17.95 15.77
N GLY A 29 23.17 -17.00 15.64
CA GLY A 29 21.98 -17.14 14.79
C GLY A 29 22.24 -16.77 13.33
N ILE A 30 21.24 -17.00 12.49
CA ILE A 30 21.27 -16.50 11.11
C ILE A 30 21.27 -14.96 11.08
N VAL A 31 22.02 -14.38 10.14
CA VAL A 31 22.06 -12.92 9.89
C VAL A 31 21.25 -12.54 8.64
N SER A 32 21.13 -13.46 7.69
CA SER A 32 20.30 -13.27 6.49
C SER A 32 18.81 -13.24 6.84
N THR A 33 18.02 -12.56 6.00
CA THR A 33 16.55 -12.63 6.00
C THR A 33 16.11 -13.55 4.86
N PHE A 34 15.29 -14.54 5.18
CA PHE A 34 14.72 -15.51 4.24
C PHE A 34 13.21 -15.26 4.02
N PRO A 35 12.57 -15.90 3.02
CA PRO A 35 11.11 -15.85 2.88
C PRO A 35 10.38 -16.40 4.11
N HIS A 36 9.13 -15.96 4.31
CA HIS A 36 8.34 -16.30 5.50
C HIS A 36 9.05 -15.98 6.82
N GLN A 37 9.80 -14.89 6.87
CA GLN A 37 10.53 -14.43 8.06
C GLN A 37 10.43 -12.91 8.16
N ASP A 38 10.20 -12.41 9.38
CA ASP A 38 10.35 -10.99 9.69
C ASP A 38 11.76 -10.49 9.36
N TYR A 39 11.90 -9.17 9.17
CA TYR A 39 13.18 -8.55 8.85
C TYR A 39 14.24 -8.88 9.93
N ASN A 40 15.30 -9.58 9.53
CA ASN A 40 16.32 -10.09 10.42
C ASN A 40 17.47 -9.09 10.61
N GLY A 41 17.14 -7.94 11.19
CA GLY A 41 18.09 -6.85 11.46
C GLY A 41 19.06 -7.13 12.61
N ASP A 42 19.81 -6.09 12.97
CA ASP A 42 20.63 -6.12 14.18
C ASP A 42 19.77 -6.25 15.44
N PRO A 43 20.27 -6.97 16.47
CA PRO A 43 19.52 -7.17 17.70
C PRO A 43 19.27 -5.83 18.41
N PRO A 44 18.04 -5.58 18.90
CA PRO A 44 17.77 -4.42 19.73
C PRO A 44 18.67 -4.40 20.96
N LYS A 45 19.00 -3.21 21.45
CA LYS A 45 19.91 -3.04 22.59
C LYS A 45 19.37 -3.80 23.81
N GLY A 46 20.16 -4.75 24.31
CA GLY A 46 19.85 -5.54 25.50
C GLY A 46 19.08 -6.85 25.24
N LEU A 47 18.71 -7.15 23.99
CA LEU A 47 18.15 -8.45 23.62
C LEU A 47 19.26 -9.39 23.12
N PRO A 48 19.26 -10.67 23.53
CA PRO A 48 20.25 -11.64 23.08
C PRO A 48 19.88 -12.29 21.73
N TRP A 49 18.77 -11.88 21.10
CA TRP A 49 18.29 -12.39 19.81
C TRP A 49 17.93 -11.26 18.84
N ARG A 50 17.88 -11.62 17.54
CA ARG A 50 17.43 -10.75 16.44
C ARG A 50 15.90 -10.80 16.30
N LEU A 51 15.33 -9.85 15.56
CA LEU A 51 13.88 -9.76 15.35
C LEU A 51 13.34 -10.57 14.16
N GLY A 52 14.21 -11.32 13.46
CA GLY A 52 13.82 -12.12 12.30
C GLY A 52 13.04 -13.38 12.65
N LYS A 53 11.83 -13.24 13.21
CA LYS A 53 10.93 -14.34 13.55
C LYS A 53 10.40 -15.04 12.29
N PRO A 54 10.58 -16.37 12.14
CA PRO A 54 9.94 -17.14 11.08
C PRO A 54 8.42 -17.25 11.29
N CYS A 55 7.66 -17.26 10.20
CA CYS A 55 6.21 -17.45 10.21
C CYS A 55 5.89 -18.96 10.34
N LEU A 56 5.85 -19.43 11.59
CA LEU A 56 5.59 -20.84 11.90
C LEU A 56 4.09 -21.15 12.08
N GLU A 57 3.22 -20.14 12.06
CA GLU A 57 1.78 -20.27 12.37
C GLU A 57 0.94 -20.53 11.12
N ARG A 58 1.30 -19.93 9.98
CA ARG A 58 0.53 -20.06 8.75
C ARG A 58 1.02 -21.25 7.95
N SER A 59 0.07 -21.97 7.35
CA SER A 59 0.33 -23.01 6.35
C SER A 59 0.91 -22.38 5.08
N ALA A 60 2.20 -22.01 5.09
CA ALA A 60 2.97 -21.93 3.86
C ALA A 60 2.87 -23.28 3.13
N ALA A 61 2.98 -23.30 1.81
CA ALA A 61 2.90 -24.54 1.03
C ALA A 61 3.90 -25.61 1.49
N VAL A 62 5.03 -25.17 2.04
CA VAL A 62 6.04 -25.99 2.74
C VAL A 62 5.43 -26.87 3.85
N PHE A 63 4.40 -26.38 4.55
CA PHE A 63 3.74 -27.07 5.66
C PHE A 63 2.47 -27.84 5.26
N LEU A 64 2.00 -27.71 4.01
CA LEU A 64 0.79 -28.37 3.53
C LEU A 64 1.01 -29.84 3.13
N ARG A 65 2.27 -30.30 3.02
CA ARG A 65 2.57 -31.66 2.54
C ARG A 65 2.41 -32.76 3.60
N ASP A 66 2.40 -32.43 4.90
CA ASP A 66 2.49 -33.43 5.99
C ASP A 66 1.40 -33.34 7.09
N GLY A 67 0.21 -32.78 6.84
CA GLY A 67 -0.89 -32.86 7.82
C GLY A 67 -0.74 -31.96 9.06
N TRP A 68 0.07 -30.90 8.99
CA TRP A 68 0.34 -29.97 10.09
C TRP A 68 -0.74 -28.87 10.23
N SER A 69 -2.00 -29.29 10.29
CA SER A 69 -3.15 -28.46 10.65
C SER A 69 -3.57 -28.73 12.09
N GLY A 70 -3.91 -27.68 12.84
CA GLY A 70 -4.35 -27.81 14.24
C GLY A 70 -3.20 -27.68 15.23
N GLU A 71 -2.83 -26.43 15.52
CA GLU A 71 -1.89 -26.14 16.60
C GLU A 71 -2.44 -26.70 17.93
N PRO A 72 -1.64 -27.49 18.69
CA PRO A 72 -2.09 -28.04 19.98
C PRO A 72 -2.48 -26.93 20.97
N ALA A 73 -3.49 -27.20 21.80
CA ALA A 73 -3.90 -26.28 22.86
C ALA A 73 -2.98 -26.37 24.09
N ASP A 74 -2.40 -27.55 24.35
CA ASP A 74 -1.43 -27.72 25.43
C ASP A 74 -0.13 -26.98 25.13
N LEU A 75 0.40 -26.26 26.12
CA LEU A 75 1.58 -25.41 25.96
C LEU A 75 2.82 -26.21 25.54
N ILE A 76 3.07 -27.37 26.15
CA ILE A 76 4.27 -28.16 25.88
C ILE A 76 4.17 -28.77 24.48
N GLU A 77 3.01 -29.34 24.14
CA GLU A 77 2.75 -29.85 22.79
C GLU A 77 2.88 -28.75 21.73
N ARG A 78 2.38 -27.53 22.03
CA ARG A 78 2.48 -26.37 21.14
C ARG A 78 3.92 -25.90 20.92
N ILE A 79 4.75 -25.93 21.97
CA ILE A 79 6.19 -25.63 21.87
C ILE A 79 6.88 -26.66 20.96
N ILE A 80 6.65 -27.95 21.19
CA ILE A 80 7.23 -29.03 20.36
C ILE A 80 6.78 -28.86 18.91
N TRP A 81 5.50 -28.58 18.69
CA TRP A 81 4.92 -28.34 17.37
C TRP A 81 5.60 -27.17 16.64
N ARG A 82 5.82 -26.04 17.32
CA ARG A 82 6.52 -24.88 16.73
C ARG A 82 7.99 -25.15 16.45
N ILE A 83 8.69 -25.86 17.34
CA ILE A 83 10.09 -26.27 17.12
C ILE A 83 10.19 -27.20 15.90
N GLY A 84 9.27 -28.17 15.75
CA GLY A 84 9.24 -29.03 14.57
C GLY A 84 9.09 -28.23 13.26
N ARG A 85 8.20 -27.23 13.24
CA ARG A 85 8.04 -26.35 12.08
C ARG A 85 9.24 -25.45 11.83
N LEU A 86 9.94 -25.02 12.87
CA LEU A 86 11.20 -24.31 12.71
C LEU A 86 12.23 -25.19 11.99
N LEU A 87 12.37 -26.46 12.40
CA LEU A 87 13.32 -27.39 11.76
C LEU A 87 12.99 -27.56 10.28
N HIS A 88 11.71 -27.79 9.92
CA HIS A 88 11.29 -27.85 8.53
C HIS A 88 11.54 -26.54 7.76
N TRP A 89 11.32 -25.39 8.40
CA TRP A 89 11.63 -24.09 7.81
C TRP A 89 13.14 -23.93 7.57
N ILE A 90 13.99 -24.37 8.51
CA ILE A 90 15.46 -24.34 8.38
C ILE A 90 15.91 -25.23 7.21
N ASP A 91 15.38 -26.45 7.09
CA ASP A 91 15.70 -27.36 5.99
C ASP A 91 15.28 -26.76 4.63
N ALA A 92 14.07 -26.19 4.56
CA ALA A 92 13.59 -25.52 3.35
C ALA A 92 14.43 -24.27 3.02
N ALA A 93 14.87 -23.51 4.03
CA ALA A 93 15.71 -22.34 3.86
C ALA A 93 17.14 -22.72 3.42
N ALA A 94 17.67 -23.83 3.92
CA ALA A 94 18.97 -24.37 3.54
C ALA A 94 18.99 -24.91 2.11
N THR A 95 17.88 -25.50 1.66
CA THR A 95 17.71 -26.08 0.31
C THR A 95 17.16 -25.09 -0.71
N GLY A 96 16.78 -23.87 -0.30
CA GLY A 96 16.20 -22.86 -1.18
C GLY A 96 14.76 -23.16 -1.63
N SER A 97 14.05 -24.02 -0.90
CA SER A 97 12.68 -24.47 -1.22
C SER A 97 11.60 -23.78 -0.40
N LEU A 98 11.90 -22.64 0.26
CA LEU A 98 10.91 -21.86 1.02
C LEU A 98 9.82 -21.25 0.14
N LEU A 99 10.14 -21.01 -1.13
CA LEU A 99 9.26 -20.48 -2.14
C LEU A 99 9.31 -21.41 -3.35
N THR A 100 8.16 -21.93 -3.76
CA THR A 100 8.03 -22.85 -4.89
C THR A 100 7.16 -22.24 -6.00
N ALA A 101 7.33 -22.73 -7.23
CA ALA A 101 6.51 -22.28 -8.34
C ALA A 101 5.02 -22.55 -8.05
N GLY A 102 4.18 -21.53 -8.25
CA GLY A 102 2.76 -21.55 -7.89
C GLY A 102 2.44 -21.02 -6.50
N ASP A 103 3.42 -20.73 -5.65
CA ASP A 103 3.16 -20.03 -4.39
C ASP A 103 2.84 -18.55 -4.63
N PRO A 104 1.93 -17.94 -3.85
CA PRO A 104 1.70 -16.50 -3.90
C PRO A 104 3.00 -15.75 -3.59
N LEU A 105 3.35 -14.75 -4.42
CA LEU A 105 4.56 -13.98 -4.20
C LEU A 105 4.44 -13.16 -2.91
N GLU A 106 5.40 -13.35 -2.00
CA GLU A 106 5.55 -12.55 -0.79
C GLU A 106 6.50 -11.38 -1.05
N LEU A 107 6.15 -10.16 -0.65
CA LEU A 107 7.10 -9.03 -0.69
C LEU A 107 8.08 -9.10 0.49
N PRO A 108 9.33 -8.65 0.32
CA PRO A 108 10.27 -8.58 1.44
C PRO A 108 9.71 -7.70 2.55
N ILE A 109 9.94 -8.11 3.80
CA ILE A 109 9.51 -7.32 4.95
C ILE A 109 10.45 -6.13 5.11
N TYR A 110 9.86 -4.92 5.08
CA TYR A 110 10.62 -3.69 5.24
C TYR A 110 10.83 -3.34 6.71
N PRO A 111 12.00 -2.82 7.10
CA PRO A 111 12.24 -2.36 8.46
C PRO A 111 11.38 -1.14 8.81
N GLU A 112 10.94 -1.06 10.08
CA GLU A 112 10.33 0.13 10.71
C GLU A 112 9.13 0.74 9.95
N ILE A 113 8.14 -0.10 9.62
CA ILE A 113 6.91 0.36 8.98
C ILE A 113 5.92 0.86 10.05
N ASP A 114 5.43 2.09 9.90
CA ASP A 114 4.27 2.58 10.66
C ASP A 114 3.02 1.79 10.23
N PRO A 115 2.42 0.95 11.12
CA PRO A 115 1.29 0.11 10.74
C PRO A 115 0.02 0.91 10.45
N THR A 116 -0.04 2.17 10.90
CA THR A 116 -1.21 3.04 10.77
C THR A 116 -1.20 3.89 9.50
N ALA A 117 -0.04 4.04 8.85
CA ALA A 117 0.14 4.87 7.67
C ALA A 117 0.24 4.02 6.39
N VAL A 118 -0.77 4.12 5.53
CA VAL A 118 -0.78 3.40 4.24
C VAL A 118 -0.79 4.36 3.06
N LEU A 119 0.00 4.05 2.04
CA LEU A 119 -0.12 4.65 0.71
C LEU A 119 -0.84 3.67 -0.22
N GLY A 120 -2.10 3.98 -0.52
CA GLY A 120 -2.90 3.23 -1.48
C GLY A 120 -2.48 3.54 -2.92
N PHE A 121 -2.49 2.53 -3.77
CA PHE A 121 -2.38 2.68 -5.22
C PHE A 121 -3.47 1.84 -5.88
N ARG A 122 -3.74 2.04 -7.17
CA ARG A 122 -4.78 1.29 -7.88
C ARG A 122 -4.21 0.76 -9.19
N GLU A 123 -3.97 -0.53 -9.23
CA GLU A 123 -3.53 -1.24 -10.44
C GLU A 123 -4.44 -2.44 -10.66
N LYS A 124 -5.10 -2.51 -11.81
CA LYS A 124 -5.87 -3.68 -12.24
C LYS A 124 -5.00 -4.58 -13.11
N ALA A 125 -5.40 -5.84 -13.27
CA ALA A 125 -4.69 -6.75 -14.19
C ALA A 125 -4.69 -6.21 -15.63
N GLU A 126 -5.81 -5.62 -16.05
CA GLU A 126 -5.99 -4.97 -17.36
C GLU A 126 -5.05 -3.79 -17.59
N ASP A 127 -4.55 -3.18 -16.51
CA ASP A 127 -3.73 -1.97 -16.62
C ASP A 127 -2.27 -2.29 -16.92
N ILE A 128 -1.77 -3.52 -16.76
CA ILE A 128 -0.33 -3.84 -16.64
C ILE A 128 0.59 -3.16 -17.68
N ASN A 129 0.09 -2.94 -18.91
CA ASN A 129 0.87 -2.38 -20.03
C ASN A 129 0.80 -0.85 -20.16
N TRP A 130 0.17 -0.11 -19.23
CA TRP A 130 -0.01 1.35 -19.37
C TRP A 130 1.31 2.16 -19.40
N LEU A 131 2.42 1.55 -18.98
CA LEU A 131 3.78 2.11 -19.05
C LEU A 131 4.57 1.62 -20.27
N GLU A 132 4.08 0.63 -21.02
CA GLU A 132 4.77 0.11 -22.20
C GLU A 132 4.91 1.20 -23.28
N GLY A 133 6.04 1.18 -23.98
CA GLY A 133 6.35 2.14 -25.04
C GLY A 133 6.79 3.53 -24.56
N ARG A 134 6.96 3.75 -23.24
CA ARG A 134 7.59 4.96 -22.73
C ARG A 134 9.11 4.86 -22.72
N GLU A 135 9.76 5.90 -23.24
CA GLU A 135 11.23 6.05 -23.17
C GLU A 135 11.71 6.36 -21.74
N GLU A 136 10.85 6.94 -20.91
CA GLU A 136 11.19 7.43 -19.58
C GLU A 136 10.72 6.45 -18.50
N ASN A 137 11.65 5.96 -17.69
CA ASN A 137 11.38 5.07 -16.55
C ASN A 137 11.21 5.81 -15.21
N TRP A 138 11.09 7.14 -15.22
CA TRP A 138 10.87 7.94 -14.03
C TRP A 138 10.04 9.20 -14.31
N GLY A 139 9.52 9.83 -13.26
CA GLY A 139 8.80 11.10 -13.35
C GLY A 139 8.29 11.59 -11.99
N PHE A 140 7.20 12.37 -11.99
CA PHE A 140 6.57 12.88 -10.77
C PHE A 140 5.19 12.29 -10.53
N ALA A 141 4.78 12.19 -9.28
CA ALA A 141 3.44 11.74 -8.91
C ALA A 141 2.80 12.65 -7.86
N THR A 142 1.47 12.66 -7.90
CA THR A 142 0.63 13.35 -6.92
C THR A 142 0.16 12.35 -5.87
N ILE A 143 0.21 12.74 -4.60
CA ILE A 143 -0.30 11.96 -3.48
C ILE A 143 -1.40 12.76 -2.78
N SER A 144 -2.59 12.17 -2.72
CA SER A 144 -3.78 12.75 -2.11
C SER A 144 -4.04 12.13 -0.74
N SER A 145 -3.97 12.93 0.32
CA SER A 145 -4.34 12.49 1.67
C SER A 145 -5.84 12.23 1.77
N ILE A 146 -6.23 11.19 2.51
CA ILE A 146 -7.64 10.88 2.76
C ILE A 146 -8.13 11.69 3.95
N PRO A 147 -9.15 12.56 3.80
CA PRO A 147 -9.64 13.37 4.90
C PRO A 147 -10.11 12.50 6.08
N GLY A 148 -9.79 12.92 7.31
CA GLY A 148 -10.13 12.17 8.53
C GLY A 148 -9.27 10.94 8.82
N SER A 149 -8.45 10.47 7.88
CA SER A 149 -7.55 9.34 8.09
C SER A 149 -6.25 9.74 8.82
N ARG A 150 -5.60 8.78 9.49
CA ARG A 150 -4.26 8.96 10.08
C ARG A 150 -3.21 8.57 9.05
N ASN A 151 -2.43 9.54 8.57
CA ASN A 151 -1.28 9.34 7.66
C ASN A 151 -1.56 8.42 6.45
N THR A 152 -2.82 8.36 6.00
CA THR A 152 -3.23 7.52 4.88
C THR A 152 -3.49 8.39 3.67
N ALA A 153 -2.95 7.97 2.53
CA ALA A 153 -3.04 8.71 1.28
C ALA A 153 -3.12 7.75 0.11
N VAL A 154 -3.45 8.27 -1.07
CA VAL A 154 -3.44 7.50 -2.31
C VAL A 154 -2.60 8.19 -3.37
N ILE A 155 -1.99 7.41 -4.27
CA ILE A 155 -1.42 7.95 -5.50
C ILE A 155 -2.58 8.35 -6.41
N SER A 156 -2.68 9.63 -6.75
CA SER A 156 -3.81 10.18 -7.53
C SER A 156 -3.46 10.50 -8.98
N GLY A 157 -2.17 10.58 -9.32
CA GLY A 157 -1.75 10.78 -10.71
C GLY A 157 -0.26 10.63 -10.93
N PHE A 158 0.10 10.38 -12.19
CA PHE A 158 1.46 10.23 -12.68
C PHE A 158 1.75 11.26 -13.77
N MET A 159 2.95 11.82 -13.72
CA MET A 159 3.47 12.84 -14.62
C MET A 159 4.83 12.42 -15.17
N ASP A 160 5.12 12.79 -16.40
CA ASP A 160 6.43 12.57 -17.01
C ASP A 160 7.52 13.46 -16.35
N PRO A 161 8.81 13.31 -16.70
CA PRO A 161 9.87 14.20 -16.23
C PRO A 161 9.64 15.68 -16.58
N LYS A 162 8.77 16.00 -17.54
CA LYS A 162 8.41 17.37 -17.90
C LYS A 162 7.25 17.90 -17.04
N GLY A 163 6.64 17.09 -16.18
CA GLY A 163 5.50 17.45 -15.34
C GLY A 163 4.15 17.39 -16.08
N ARG A 164 4.09 16.75 -17.24
CA ARG A 164 2.83 16.53 -17.98
C ARG A 164 2.14 15.31 -17.40
N THR A 165 0.95 15.48 -16.83
CA THR A 165 0.12 14.36 -16.36
C THR A 165 -0.23 13.46 -17.53
N PHE A 166 0.00 12.15 -17.37
CA PHE A 166 -0.32 11.15 -18.38
C PHE A 166 -1.22 10.02 -17.88
N ARG A 167 -1.28 9.82 -16.56
CA ARG A 167 -2.28 8.94 -15.94
C ARG A 167 -2.89 9.63 -14.74
N ARG A 168 -4.22 9.54 -14.65
CA ARG A 168 -4.99 9.92 -13.48
C ARG A 168 -5.60 8.66 -12.89
N VAL A 169 -5.50 8.53 -11.58
CA VAL A 169 -6.10 7.40 -10.87
C VAL A 169 -7.48 7.81 -10.44
N GLU A 170 -8.48 7.08 -10.89
CA GLU A 170 -9.87 7.32 -10.49
C GLU A 170 -10.07 6.85 -9.05
N TRP A 171 -10.51 7.77 -8.21
CA TRP A 171 -10.88 7.54 -6.82
C TRP A 171 -12.27 8.11 -6.57
N SER A 172 -12.86 7.73 -5.45
CA SER A 172 -14.09 8.33 -4.94
C SER A 172 -13.96 9.84 -4.86
N LYS A 173 -15.05 10.53 -5.15
CA LYS A 173 -15.14 12.00 -5.10
C LYS A 173 -14.82 12.58 -3.72
N TYR A 174 -14.83 11.75 -2.68
CA TYR A 174 -14.40 12.14 -1.34
C TYR A 174 -12.90 12.44 -1.23
N ILE A 175 -12.07 11.80 -2.07
CA ILE A 175 -10.62 11.98 -2.02
C ILE A 175 -10.26 13.25 -2.82
N PRO A 176 -9.68 14.28 -2.18
CA PRO A 176 -9.31 15.52 -2.87
C PRO A 176 -8.09 15.30 -3.76
N ILE A 177 -8.22 15.56 -5.06
CA ILE A 177 -7.14 15.41 -6.04
C ILE A 177 -6.68 16.78 -6.51
N ASP A 178 -5.42 17.13 -6.19
CA ASP A 178 -4.73 18.30 -6.75
C ASP A 178 -3.77 17.86 -7.85
N VAL A 179 -4.25 17.87 -9.09
CA VAL A 179 -3.51 17.36 -10.27
C VAL A 179 -2.21 18.11 -10.59
N HIS A 180 -1.95 19.25 -9.96
CA HIS A 180 -0.75 20.04 -10.20
C HIS A 180 0.30 19.90 -9.10
N ARG A 181 -0.02 19.17 -8.03
CA ARG A 181 0.88 18.96 -6.90
C ARG A 181 1.86 17.83 -7.18
N ILE A 182 3.13 18.10 -6.88
CA ILE A 182 4.23 17.13 -6.97
C ILE A 182 4.59 16.70 -5.55
N ASP A 183 4.22 15.47 -5.18
CA ASP A 183 4.44 14.91 -3.84
C ASP A 183 5.47 13.79 -3.82
N ALA A 184 5.70 13.16 -4.96
CA ALA A 184 6.60 12.04 -5.12
C ALA A 184 7.39 12.10 -6.42
N VAL A 185 8.56 11.46 -6.41
CA VAL A 185 9.25 11.00 -7.62
C VAL A 185 8.91 9.53 -7.80
N TRP A 186 8.51 9.13 -9.00
CA TRP A 186 8.31 7.72 -9.33
C TRP A 186 9.46 7.18 -10.17
N VAL A 187 9.80 5.92 -9.96
CA VAL A 187 10.78 5.15 -10.74
C VAL A 187 10.19 3.78 -11.03
N VAL A 188 10.39 3.29 -12.25
CA VAL A 188 9.97 1.96 -12.69
C VAL A 188 11.20 1.07 -12.80
N LEU A 189 11.14 -0.07 -12.12
CA LEU A 189 12.11 -1.15 -12.24
C LEU A 189 11.50 -2.27 -13.09
N PRO A 190 12.31 -3.01 -13.86
CA PRO A 190 11.82 -4.11 -14.69
C PRO A 190 11.33 -5.31 -13.86
N ARG A 191 11.73 -5.40 -12.59
CA ARG A 191 11.33 -6.46 -11.64
C ARG A 191 11.55 -5.98 -10.20
N LEU A 192 10.97 -6.70 -9.24
CA LEU A 192 11.30 -6.53 -7.83
C LEU A 192 12.81 -6.75 -7.61
N VAL A 193 13.44 -5.85 -6.86
CA VAL A 193 14.86 -5.94 -6.49
C VAL A 193 15.01 -6.18 -4.99
N VAL A 194 15.74 -7.22 -4.63
CA VAL A 194 16.05 -7.61 -3.25
C VAL A 194 17.50 -8.09 -3.14
N PHE A 195 18.07 -8.06 -1.95
CA PHE A 195 19.30 -8.79 -1.66
C PHE A 195 18.97 -10.24 -1.35
N GLU A 196 19.70 -11.15 -1.97
CA GLU A 196 19.62 -12.57 -1.63
C GLU A 196 19.95 -12.80 -0.13
N PRO A 197 19.21 -13.66 0.59
CA PRO A 197 18.13 -14.50 0.07
C PRO A 197 16.77 -13.80 -0.04
N TRP A 198 16.40 -12.86 0.84
CA TRP A 198 15.11 -12.14 0.74
C TRP A 198 15.06 -10.80 1.51
N ARG A 199 16.15 -10.02 1.49
CA ARG A 199 16.29 -8.78 2.29
C ARG A 199 16.05 -7.51 1.45
N SER A 200 15.22 -6.60 1.95
CA SER A 200 15.06 -5.26 1.37
C SER A 200 16.25 -4.34 1.67
N ALA A 201 16.45 -3.30 0.86
CA ALA A 201 17.40 -2.23 1.22
C ALA A 201 16.97 -1.50 2.51
N VAL A 202 17.96 -1.10 3.30
CA VAL A 202 17.80 -0.39 4.58
C VAL A 202 18.35 1.03 4.47
N THR A 203 19.27 1.28 3.54
CA THR A 203 19.86 2.61 3.29
C THR A 203 19.68 3.07 1.84
N TRP A 204 19.76 4.38 1.59
CA TRP A 204 19.72 4.94 0.24
C TRP A 204 20.83 4.38 -0.67
N ALA A 205 22.04 4.22 -0.12
CA ALA A 205 23.16 3.59 -0.83
C ALA A 205 22.83 2.15 -1.28
N GLU A 206 22.28 1.33 -0.39
CA GLU A 206 21.87 -0.05 -0.71
C GLU A 206 20.77 -0.08 -1.77
N LEU A 207 19.79 0.82 -1.69
CA LEU A 207 18.74 0.92 -2.69
C LEU A 207 19.32 1.31 -4.06
N SER A 208 20.27 2.24 -4.10
CA SER A 208 20.97 2.61 -5.34
C SER A 208 21.71 1.42 -5.95
N THR A 209 22.38 0.60 -5.13
CA THR A 209 23.02 -0.65 -5.58
C THR A 209 22.01 -1.66 -6.14
N LEU A 210 20.85 -1.81 -5.52
CA LEU A 210 19.80 -2.70 -6.03
C LEU A 210 19.23 -2.20 -7.37
N CYS A 211 19.01 -0.90 -7.52
CA CYS A 211 18.55 -0.30 -8.77
C CYS A 211 19.61 -0.45 -9.89
N GLU A 212 20.89 -0.32 -9.56
CA GLU A 212 21.99 -0.48 -10.52
C GLU A 212 22.05 -1.91 -11.10
N ARG A 213 21.71 -2.94 -10.31
CA ARG A 213 21.63 -4.35 -10.79
C ARG A 213 20.57 -4.60 -11.86
N VAL A 214 19.67 -3.64 -12.08
CA VAL A 214 18.64 -3.67 -13.11
C VAL A 214 18.76 -2.47 -14.05
N ASP A 215 19.98 -1.93 -14.19
CA ASP A 215 20.35 -0.83 -15.10
C ASP A 215 19.59 0.50 -14.84
N VAL A 216 19.20 0.75 -13.58
CA VAL A 216 18.54 2.00 -13.16
C VAL A 216 19.47 2.85 -12.30
N ASP A 217 19.97 3.96 -12.85
CA ASP A 217 20.80 4.96 -12.14
C ASP A 217 19.92 5.88 -11.26
N LEU A 218 19.58 5.38 -10.06
CA LEU A 218 18.80 6.13 -9.08
C LEU A 218 19.44 7.48 -8.69
N PRO A 219 20.77 7.60 -8.45
CA PRO A 219 21.41 8.89 -8.21
C PRO A 219 21.19 9.91 -9.32
N LYS A 220 21.27 9.51 -10.60
CA LYS A 220 20.98 10.39 -11.73
C LYS A 220 19.52 10.81 -11.76
N ILE A 221 18.59 9.88 -11.55
CA ILE A 221 17.15 10.18 -11.51
C ILE A 221 16.85 11.22 -10.42
N ILE A 222 17.36 11.02 -9.20
CA ILE A 222 17.16 11.96 -8.09
C ILE A 222 17.75 13.34 -8.42
N SER A 223 18.93 13.38 -9.05
CA SER A 223 19.56 14.62 -9.52
C SER A 223 18.75 15.37 -10.57
N ASP A 224 18.23 14.65 -11.56
CA ASP A 224 17.44 15.23 -12.64
C ASP A 224 16.04 15.66 -12.16
N ALA A 225 15.42 14.89 -11.27
CA ALA A 225 14.18 15.25 -10.59
C ALA A 225 14.35 16.55 -9.79
N GLY A 226 15.42 16.66 -9.00
CA GLY A 226 15.76 17.89 -8.27
C GLY A 226 15.98 19.07 -9.21
N ALA A 227 16.72 18.88 -10.30
CA ALA A 227 17.00 19.93 -11.29
C ALA A 227 15.71 20.42 -11.97
N ARG A 228 14.79 19.50 -12.29
CA ARG A 228 13.50 19.84 -12.88
C ARG A 228 12.60 20.56 -11.89
N LEU A 229 12.46 20.05 -10.67
CA LEU A 229 11.64 20.65 -9.62
C LEU A 229 12.05 22.11 -9.39
N ARG A 230 13.36 22.38 -9.33
CA ARG A 230 13.89 23.73 -9.22
C ARG A 230 13.49 24.65 -10.38
N ARG A 231 13.09 24.16 -11.56
CA ARG A 231 12.59 25.01 -12.66
C ARG A 231 11.10 25.32 -12.54
N VAL A 232 10.31 24.37 -12.05
CA VAL A 232 8.84 24.42 -12.13
C VAL A 232 8.16 24.81 -10.81
N GLN A 233 8.82 24.60 -9.67
CA GLN A 233 8.19 24.77 -8.36
C GLN A 233 8.06 26.24 -7.94
N LYS A 234 6.89 26.59 -7.41
CA LYS A 234 6.61 27.92 -6.84
C LYS A 234 7.41 28.15 -5.55
N PRO A 235 7.83 29.39 -5.24
CA PRO A 235 8.46 29.71 -3.96
C PRO A 235 7.56 29.27 -2.80
N LYS A 236 8.15 28.61 -1.78
CA LYS A 236 7.49 28.09 -0.55
C LYS A 236 6.69 26.79 -0.66
N GLN A 237 6.57 26.17 -1.82
CA GLN A 237 5.96 24.84 -1.92
C GLN A 237 6.97 23.77 -1.46
N ALA A 238 6.55 22.85 -0.58
CA ALA A 238 7.39 21.73 -0.16
C ALA A 238 7.70 20.84 -1.37
N GLY A 239 8.95 20.39 -1.49
CA GLY A 239 9.37 19.41 -2.50
C GLY A 239 8.72 18.04 -2.30
N PRO A 240 8.83 17.13 -3.28
CA PRO A 240 8.34 15.77 -3.15
C PRO A 240 9.07 15.08 -1.99
N GLY A 241 8.31 14.61 -1.01
CA GLY A 241 8.83 13.93 0.17
C GLY A 241 8.87 12.42 0.04
N HIS A 242 8.47 11.88 -1.11
CA HIS A 242 8.36 10.45 -1.35
C HIS A 242 9.11 10.01 -2.61
N LEU A 243 9.74 8.85 -2.54
CA LEU A 243 10.12 8.05 -3.70
C LEU A 243 9.14 6.87 -3.78
N ILE A 244 8.46 6.71 -4.91
CA ILE A 244 7.65 5.52 -5.19
C ILE A 244 8.33 4.70 -6.28
N ILE A 245 8.41 3.40 -6.07
CA ILE A 245 9.12 2.47 -6.93
C ILE A 245 8.11 1.45 -7.43
N GLY A 246 7.96 1.39 -8.73
CA GLY A 246 7.02 0.55 -9.42
C GLY A 246 7.71 -0.61 -10.12
N PHE A 247 7.09 -1.78 -10.14
CA PHE A 247 7.59 -2.93 -10.88
C PHE A 247 6.43 -3.88 -11.25
N PRO A 248 6.55 -4.62 -12.37
CA PRO A 248 5.62 -5.70 -12.67
C PRO A 248 5.77 -6.80 -11.60
N ILE A 249 4.64 -7.34 -11.15
CA ILE A 249 4.58 -8.37 -10.12
C ILE A 249 3.90 -9.62 -10.67
N GLU A 250 4.52 -10.76 -10.41
CA GLU A 250 3.92 -12.08 -10.57
C GLU A 250 3.10 -12.35 -9.31
N GLU A 251 1.77 -12.49 -9.42
CA GLU A 251 0.95 -12.79 -8.23
C GLU A 251 1.28 -14.19 -7.67
N TYR A 252 1.72 -15.10 -8.55
CA TYR A 252 2.19 -16.44 -8.23
C TYR A 252 3.56 -16.66 -8.85
N LEU A 253 4.49 -17.21 -8.08
CA LEU A 253 5.85 -17.43 -8.51
C LEU A 253 5.93 -18.31 -9.77
N GLY A 254 6.66 -17.83 -10.78
CA GLY A 254 6.87 -18.54 -12.04
C GLY A 254 5.74 -18.35 -13.06
N CYS A 255 4.74 -17.51 -12.76
CA CYS A 255 3.76 -17.05 -13.74
C CYS A 255 4.25 -15.77 -14.44
N GLN A 256 3.58 -15.40 -15.54
CA GLN A 256 3.80 -14.06 -16.12
C GLN A 256 3.32 -12.99 -15.15
N ALA A 257 3.96 -11.82 -15.20
CA ALA A 257 3.51 -10.67 -14.44
C ALA A 257 2.05 -10.34 -14.79
N GLN A 258 1.23 -10.17 -13.77
CA GLN A 258 -0.22 -9.97 -13.93
C GLN A 258 -0.63 -8.55 -13.62
N ARG A 259 0.23 -7.80 -12.92
CA ARG A 259 -0.11 -6.48 -12.42
C ARG A 259 1.13 -5.64 -12.16
N PHE A 260 0.94 -4.35 -11.99
CA PHE A 260 1.96 -3.46 -11.47
C PHE A 260 1.84 -3.34 -9.95
N HIS A 261 2.97 -3.22 -9.26
CA HIS A 261 3.03 -3.02 -7.82
C HIS A 261 3.88 -1.79 -7.50
N TRP A 262 3.47 -1.02 -6.48
CA TRP A 262 4.18 0.16 -6.02
C TRP A 262 4.61 0.02 -4.56
N ILE A 263 5.89 0.27 -4.29
CA ILE A 263 6.45 0.40 -2.94
C ILE A 263 6.90 1.85 -2.72
N ALA A 264 6.99 2.28 -1.47
CA ALA A 264 7.22 3.69 -1.17
C ALA A 264 8.23 3.92 -0.05
N VAL A 265 9.06 4.94 -0.24
CA VAL A 265 10.02 5.45 0.73
C VAL A 265 9.70 6.92 1.01
N ARG A 266 9.69 7.30 2.29
CA ARG A 266 9.53 8.69 2.75
C ARG A 266 10.89 9.39 2.90
N ASP A 267 10.82 10.67 3.23
CA ASP A 267 11.97 11.53 3.49
C ASP A 267 12.91 11.64 2.29
N LEU A 268 12.37 11.58 1.07
CA LEU A 268 13.10 12.02 -0.11
C LEU A 268 13.40 13.52 0.05
N GLN A 269 14.67 13.88 -0.01
CA GLN A 269 15.13 15.26 0.11
C GLN A 269 15.83 15.68 -1.17
N LEU A 270 15.14 16.51 -1.96
CA LEU A 270 15.71 17.16 -3.15
C LEU A 270 16.15 18.58 -2.80
N CYS A 271 17.31 19.01 -3.32
CA CYS A 271 17.81 20.35 -3.08
C CYS A 271 16.86 21.41 -3.65
N THR A 272 16.42 22.35 -2.82
CA THR A 272 15.56 23.47 -3.25
C THR A 272 16.39 24.63 -3.81
N ARG A 273 15.72 25.67 -4.36
CA ARG A 273 16.40 26.92 -4.75
C ARG A 273 17.04 27.63 -3.54
N ASN A 274 16.42 27.51 -2.37
CA ASN A 274 16.76 28.25 -1.16
C ASN A 274 17.73 27.50 -0.23
N ASP A 275 18.13 26.28 -0.58
CA ASP A 275 19.04 25.47 0.24
C ASP A 275 20.47 26.04 0.22
N LEU A 276 20.72 27.03 1.06
CA LEU A 276 22.04 27.57 1.37
C LEU A 276 22.61 26.81 2.56
N ARG A 277 23.62 25.97 2.34
CA ARG A 277 24.37 25.29 3.41
C ARG A 277 25.76 25.91 3.49
N MET A 278 26.19 26.29 4.70
CA MET A 278 27.53 26.85 4.95
C MET A 278 28.61 25.95 4.32
N GLY A 279 29.48 26.53 3.49
CA GLY A 279 30.59 25.83 2.82
C GLY A 279 30.30 25.28 1.41
N TYR A 280 29.10 25.46 0.84
CA TYR A 280 28.77 25.00 -0.52
C TYR A 280 28.37 26.14 -1.46
N SER A 281 28.79 26.05 -2.73
CA SER A 281 28.45 27.02 -3.77
C SER A 281 26.97 26.94 -4.18
N VAL A 282 26.38 28.08 -4.56
CA VAL A 282 24.98 28.22 -5.04
C VAL A 282 24.80 27.71 -6.49
N LYS A 283 25.86 27.13 -7.09
CA LYS A 283 25.88 26.69 -8.48
C LYS A 283 24.92 25.51 -8.74
N PRO A 284 24.25 25.46 -9.91
CA PRO A 284 23.37 24.35 -10.28
C PRO A 284 24.02 22.96 -10.20
N GLU A 285 25.30 22.86 -10.58
CA GLU A 285 26.07 21.61 -10.54
C GLU A 285 26.29 21.10 -9.12
N THR A 286 26.60 22.00 -8.18
CA THR A 286 26.74 21.63 -6.75
C THR A 286 25.43 21.08 -6.18
N ARG A 287 24.28 21.63 -6.58
CA ARG A 287 22.97 21.09 -6.18
C ARG A 287 22.71 19.71 -6.79
N ARG A 288 23.05 19.52 -8.08
CA ARG A 288 22.95 18.21 -8.75
C ARG A 288 23.81 17.15 -8.05
N GLN A 289 25.04 17.50 -7.67
CA GLN A 289 25.93 16.59 -6.95
C GLN A 289 25.35 16.23 -5.58
N ARG A 290 24.83 17.20 -4.82
CA ARG A 290 24.17 16.94 -3.53
C ARG A 290 22.98 15.99 -3.64
N ASP A 291 22.16 16.15 -4.68
CA ASP A 291 21.04 15.25 -4.97
C ASP A 291 21.55 13.81 -5.24
N ARG A 292 22.69 13.65 -5.95
CA ARG A 292 23.37 12.35 -6.14
C ARG A 292 23.93 11.79 -4.83
N ASP A 293 24.62 12.62 -4.05
CA ASP A 293 25.23 12.22 -2.78
C ASP A 293 24.16 11.77 -1.76
N PHE A 294 22.97 12.37 -1.80
CA PHE A 294 21.83 11.93 -0.99
C PHE A 294 21.43 10.48 -1.34
N ALA A 295 21.28 10.18 -2.63
CA ALA A 295 20.95 8.84 -3.12
C ALA A 295 22.03 7.80 -2.75
N LEU A 296 23.29 8.22 -2.65
CA LEU A 296 24.43 7.37 -2.27
C LEU A 296 24.72 7.37 -0.76
N SER A 297 23.89 8.03 0.05
CA SER A 297 24.15 8.17 1.48
C SER A 297 23.79 6.90 2.28
N LYS A 298 24.48 6.71 3.41
CA LYS A 298 24.15 5.65 4.39
C LYS A 298 22.94 5.99 5.27
N ARG A 299 22.12 6.98 4.89
CA ARG A 299 20.91 7.34 5.64
C ARG A 299 19.89 6.21 5.55
N SER A 300 19.22 5.92 6.66
CA SER A 300 18.18 4.89 6.69
C SER A 300 16.99 5.25 5.80
N LEU A 301 16.48 4.27 5.07
CA LEU A 301 15.24 4.36 4.31
C LEU A 301 14.07 4.30 5.27
N LYS A 302 13.12 5.22 5.09
CA LYS A 302 11.86 5.20 5.83
C LYS A 302 10.78 4.62 4.93
N TRP A 303 10.72 3.30 4.89
CA TRP A 303 9.69 2.59 4.15
C TRP A 303 8.30 3.01 4.62
N ARG A 304 7.36 3.04 3.68
CA ARG A 304 5.95 3.30 3.94
C ARG A 304 5.16 2.10 3.44
N ARG A 305 4.22 1.64 4.25
CA ARG A 305 3.31 0.57 3.84
C ARG A 305 2.55 1.00 2.60
N THR A 306 2.57 0.17 1.57
CA THR A 306 1.74 0.34 0.38
C THR A 306 0.71 -0.78 0.30
N ALA A 307 -0.39 -0.51 -0.40
CA ALA A 307 -1.40 -1.52 -0.65
C ALA A 307 -2.12 -1.21 -1.96
N ASN A 308 -2.37 -2.25 -2.75
CA ASN A 308 -3.21 -2.13 -3.93
C ASN A 308 -4.67 -2.09 -3.51
N TRP A 309 -5.34 -1.00 -3.85
CA TRP A 309 -6.74 -0.72 -3.59
C TRP A 309 -7.60 -0.85 -4.84
N ALA A 310 -7.15 -1.66 -5.81
CA ALA A 310 -8.01 -2.13 -6.88
C ALA A 310 -9.20 -2.92 -6.32
N PRO A 311 -10.38 -2.89 -6.99
CA PRO A 311 -11.61 -3.49 -6.44
C PRO A 311 -11.46 -4.97 -6.04
N ASP A 312 -10.77 -5.76 -6.85
CA ASP A 312 -10.50 -7.19 -6.64
C ASP A 312 -9.49 -7.46 -5.50
N GLN A 313 -8.63 -6.48 -5.20
CA GLN A 313 -7.68 -6.57 -4.10
C GLN A 313 -8.28 -6.10 -2.76
N LEU A 314 -9.18 -5.12 -2.80
CA LEU A 314 -9.90 -4.65 -1.61
C LEU A 314 -10.94 -5.65 -1.11
N ARG A 315 -11.64 -6.32 -2.02
CA ARG A 315 -12.81 -7.15 -1.71
C ARG A 315 -12.57 -8.65 -1.92
N LYS A 316 -11.41 -9.15 -1.49
CA LYS A 316 -11.08 -10.60 -1.55
C LYS A 316 -12.08 -11.51 -0.83
N ARG A 317 -12.90 -10.95 0.08
CA ARG A 317 -13.95 -11.67 0.81
C ARG A 317 -15.24 -10.83 0.80
N GLY A 318 -16.37 -11.49 0.54
CA GLY A 318 -17.70 -10.86 0.63
C GLY A 318 -18.11 -10.01 -0.58
N GLU A 319 -17.36 -10.07 -1.68
CA GLU A 319 -17.82 -9.46 -2.94
C GLU A 319 -18.96 -10.26 -3.57
N ALA A 320 -19.87 -9.55 -4.25
CA ALA A 320 -20.87 -10.16 -5.10
C ALA A 320 -20.25 -10.64 -6.42
N GLU A 321 -21.00 -11.46 -7.15
CA GLU A 321 -20.63 -11.90 -8.50
C GLU A 321 -20.37 -10.71 -9.44
N SER A 322 -19.50 -10.92 -10.42
CA SER A 322 -19.09 -9.88 -11.39
C SER A 322 -20.30 -9.25 -12.08
N GLU A 323 -21.32 -10.03 -12.42
CA GLU A 323 -22.55 -9.52 -13.03
C GLU A 323 -23.20 -8.44 -12.14
N VAL A 324 -23.38 -8.71 -10.85
CA VAL A 324 -24.00 -7.78 -9.90
C VAL A 324 -23.14 -6.53 -9.74
N ARG A 325 -21.83 -6.69 -9.55
CA ARG A 325 -20.89 -5.57 -9.35
C ARG A 325 -20.80 -4.64 -10.55
N SER A 326 -21.01 -5.16 -11.75
CA SER A 326 -20.98 -4.38 -12.99
C SER A 326 -22.20 -3.47 -13.21
N LYS A 327 -23.29 -3.67 -12.45
CA LYS A 327 -24.53 -2.90 -12.63
C LYS A 327 -24.40 -1.48 -12.08
N SER A 328 -25.11 -0.56 -12.70
CA SER A 328 -25.44 0.76 -12.13
C SER A 328 -26.79 0.68 -11.45
N VAL A 329 -26.87 1.08 -10.18
CA VAL A 329 -28.10 0.93 -9.37
C VAL A 329 -28.71 2.28 -9.00
N LEU A 330 -30.02 2.41 -9.23
CA LEU A 330 -30.83 3.51 -8.71
C LEU A 330 -31.59 3.04 -7.47
N VAL A 331 -31.43 3.75 -6.35
CA VAL A 331 -32.19 3.51 -5.11
C VAL A 331 -33.24 4.61 -4.99
N ILE A 332 -34.52 4.22 -5.02
CA ILE A 332 -35.67 5.12 -4.86
C ILE A 332 -36.15 5.04 -3.41
N GLY A 333 -36.00 6.16 -2.68
CA GLY A 333 -36.25 6.23 -1.24
C GLY A 333 -35.02 5.79 -0.45
N VAL A 334 -34.45 6.72 0.30
CA VAL A 334 -33.22 6.56 1.09
C VAL A 334 -33.54 6.84 2.56
N GLY A 335 -34.66 6.29 3.03
CA GLY A 335 -34.96 6.12 4.45
C GLY A 335 -34.15 4.96 5.05
N THR A 336 -34.58 4.43 6.21
CA THR A 336 -33.87 3.35 6.93
C THR A 336 -33.45 2.19 6.02
N LEU A 337 -34.41 1.57 5.32
CA LEU A 337 -34.14 0.40 4.50
C LEU A 337 -33.26 0.74 3.28
N GLY A 338 -33.66 1.76 2.51
CA GLY A 338 -32.96 2.12 1.27
C GLY A 338 -31.52 2.55 1.53
N ALA A 339 -31.26 3.27 2.62
CA ALA A 339 -29.92 3.68 3.01
C ALA A 339 -29.04 2.46 3.40
N SER A 340 -29.58 1.51 4.19
CA SER A 340 -28.88 0.28 4.55
C SER A 340 -28.62 -0.64 3.34
N VAL A 341 -29.60 -0.76 2.44
CA VAL A 341 -29.44 -1.52 1.19
C VAL A 341 -28.35 -0.92 0.33
N ALA A 342 -28.33 0.41 0.15
CA ALA A 342 -27.29 1.09 -0.61
C ALA A 342 -25.90 0.88 -0.01
N GLU A 343 -25.75 0.95 1.32
CA GLU A 343 -24.46 0.68 1.98
C GLU A 343 -24.00 -0.77 1.76
N ASN A 344 -24.90 -1.74 1.89
CA ASN A 344 -24.58 -3.15 1.68
C ASN A 344 -24.17 -3.42 0.23
N LEU A 345 -24.90 -2.88 -0.75
CA LEU A 345 -24.56 -2.98 -2.17
C LEU A 345 -23.16 -2.42 -2.45
N LEU A 346 -22.81 -1.27 -1.88
CA LEU A 346 -21.46 -0.70 -2.00
C LEU A 346 -20.38 -1.64 -1.45
N ARG A 347 -20.63 -2.20 -0.26
CA ARG A 347 -19.69 -3.12 0.41
C ARG A 347 -19.52 -4.42 -0.39
N MET A 348 -20.58 -4.87 -1.06
CA MET A 348 -20.57 -6.02 -1.98
C MET A 348 -19.90 -5.72 -3.33
N GLY A 349 -19.57 -4.45 -3.60
CA GLY A 349 -18.82 -4.04 -4.80
C GLY A 349 -19.64 -3.36 -5.89
N VAL A 350 -20.91 -3.02 -5.65
CA VAL A 350 -21.70 -2.16 -6.54
C VAL A 350 -21.34 -0.70 -6.26
N THR A 351 -20.41 -0.14 -7.05
CA THR A 351 -19.83 1.17 -6.75
C THR A 351 -20.55 2.34 -7.43
N THR A 352 -21.26 2.09 -8.53
CA THR A 352 -21.99 3.10 -9.30
C THR A 352 -23.44 3.15 -8.87
N MET A 353 -23.83 4.19 -8.14
CA MET A 353 -25.18 4.33 -7.62
C MET A 353 -25.74 5.76 -7.73
N ALA A 354 -27.06 5.84 -7.92
CA ALA A 354 -27.82 7.07 -7.75
C ALA A 354 -28.84 6.90 -6.62
N LEU A 355 -28.91 7.89 -5.72
CA LEU A 355 -29.81 7.87 -4.56
C LEU A 355 -30.87 8.94 -4.74
N LEU A 356 -32.13 8.53 -4.95
CA LEU A 356 -33.26 9.43 -5.14
C LEU A 356 -34.09 9.52 -3.86
N ASP A 357 -34.10 10.70 -3.24
CA ASP A 357 -34.92 11.01 -2.07
C ASP A 357 -35.05 12.53 -1.90
N ASN A 358 -36.27 13.04 -1.68
CA ASN A 358 -36.54 14.46 -1.45
C ASN A 358 -36.68 14.82 0.06
N ASP A 359 -36.64 13.82 0.94
CA ASP A 359 -36.82 14.03 2.37
C ASP A 359 -35.58 14.63 3.02
N ARG A 360 -35.82 15.33 4.12
CA ARG A 360 -34.80 15.76 5.08
C ARG A 360 -34.68 14.77 6.23
N MET A 361 -33.49 14.69 6.81
CA MET A 361 -33.25 13.93 8.03
C MET A 361 -33.91 14.62 9.22
N LEU A 362 -34.91 13.97 9.84
CA LEU A 362 -35.59 14.47 11.04
C LEU A 362 -35.07 13.77 12.30
N ILE A 363 -35.22 14.40 13.46
CA ILE A 363 -34.78 13.84 14.75
C ILE A 363 -35.42 12.47 15.03
N GLY A 364 -36.71 12.30 14.72
CA GLY A 364 -37.42 11.03 14.86
C GLY A 364 -36.92 9.90 13.95
N ASN A 365 -36.02 10.18 13.00
CA ASN A 365 -35.37 9.16 12.17
C ASN A 365 -34.11 8.57 12.81
N LEU A 366 -33.51 9.26 13.80
CA LEU A 366 -32.22 8.87 14.40
C LEU A 366 -32.25 7.48 15.06
N SER A 367 -33.42 7.00 15.48
CA SER A 367 -33.57 5.67 16.08
C SER A 367 -33.34 4.50 15.11
N ARG A 368 -33.31 4.77 13.80
CA ARG A 368 -33.31 3.72 12.77
C ARG A 368 -32.60 4.11 11.47
N HIS A 369 -32.05 5.31 11.34
CA HIS A 369 -31.38 5.75 10.13
C HIS A 369 -29.87 5.80 10.34
N MET A 370 -29.08 5.48 9.31
CA MET A 370 -27.59 5.50 9.38
C MET A 370 -26.97 6.90 9.47
N LEU A 371 -27.78 7.95 9.31
CA LEU A 371 -27.33 9.34 9.41
C LEU A 371 -27.36 9.77 10.87
N THR A 372 -26.52 10.72 11.21
CA THR A 372 -26.23 11.13 12.58
C THR A 372 -26.95 12.42 12.96
N MET A 373 -26.85 12.82 14.24
CA MET A 373 -27.37 14.12 14.69
C MET A 373 -26.80 15.31 13.91
N ALA A 374 -25.57 15.20 13.40
CA ALA A 374 -24.93 16.24 12.60
C ALA A 374 -25.60 16.45 11.21
N ASP A 375 -26.46 15.52 10.80
CA ASP A 375 -27.14 15.54 9.51
C ASP A 375 -28.60 16.05 9.61
N ALA A 376 -29.07 16.38 10.81
CA ALA A 376 -30.44 16.84 11.04
C ALA A 376 -30.78 18.08 10.18
N GLY A 377 -31.91 18.03 9.48
CA GLY A 377 -32.36 19.07 8.55
C GLY A 377 -31.72 19.00 7.16
N CYS A 378 -30.66 18.23 6.93
CA CYS A 378 -30.07 18.03 5.61
C CYS A 378 -30.89 17.04 4.76
N LEU A 379 -30.75 17.13 3.43
CA LEU A 379 -31.38 16.18 2.50
C LEU A 379 -30.76 14.79 2.66
N LYS A 380 -31.59 13.75 2.81
CA LYS A 380 -31.13 12.37 3.06
C LYS A 380 -30.25 11.87 1.92
N ALA A 381 -30.70 12.02 0.67
CA ALA A 381 -29.97 11.57 -0.52
C ALA A 381 -28.54 12.14 -0.57
N GLU A 382 -28.38 13.43 -0.31
CA GLU A 382 -27.07 14.10 -0.34
C GLU A 382 -26.13 13.58 0.75
N ARG A 383 -26.63 13.48 1.99
CA ARG A 383 -25.81 13.05 3.14
C ARG A 383 -25.46 11.57 3.06
N VAL A 384 -26.38 10.71 2.61
CA VAL A 384 -26.08 9.29 2.39
C VAL A 384 -25.10 9.13 1.24
N ALA A 385 -25.27 9.83 0.11
CA ALA A 385 -24.31 9.77 -0.99
C ALA A 385 -22.90 10.22 -0.55
N ALA A 386 -22.79 11.32 0.20
CA ALA A 386 -21.52 11.77 0.76
C ALA A 386 -20.90 10.70 1.67
N ARG A 387 -21.70 10.09 2.56
CA ARG A 387 -21.26 9.00 3.45
C ARG A 387 -20.80 7.76 2.70
N LEU A 388 -21.50 7.36 1.65
CA LEU A 388 -21.11 6.20 0.83
C LEU A 388 -19.83 6.46 0.04
N ASN A 389 -19.65 7.68 -0.49
CA ASN A 389 -18.37 8.06 -1.12
C ASN A 389 -17.20 8.08 -0.12
N MET A 390 -17.44 8.30 1.18
CA MET A 390 -16.41 8.15 2.22
C MET A 390 -16.09 6.69 2.54
N ALA A 391 -17.05 5.79 2.36
CA ALA A 391 -16.97 4.41 2.85
C ALA A 391 -16.05 3.51 2.00
N ALA A 392 -15.86 3.82 0.72
CA ALA A 392 -15.00 3.05 -0.17
C ALA A 392 -14.23 3.96 -1.15
N PRO A 393 -12.96 3.66 -1.45
CA PRO A 393 -12.12 4.50 -2.29
C PRO A 393 -12.50 4.47 -3.77
N ASP A 394 -13.34 3.55 -4.19
CA ASP A 394 -13.83 3.38 -5.57
C ASP A 394 -15.34 3.67 -5.72
N ALA A 395 -15.98 4.18 -4.65
CA ALA A 395 -17.39 4.57 -4.68
C ALA A 395 -17.64 5.72 -5.67
N ASN A 396 -18.72 5.60 -6.44
CA ASN A 396 -19.23 6.65 -7.32
C ASN A 396 -20.75 6.79 -7.10
N VAL A 397 -21.11 7.43 -6.00
CA VAL A 397 -22.51 7.62 -5.61
C VAL A 397 -22.94 9.05 -5.85
N ILE A 398 -24.05 9.26 -6.55
CA ILE A 398 -24.66 10.57 -6.77
C ILE A 398 -26.00 10.70 -6.05
N ALA A 399 -26.32 11.92 -5.63
CA ALA A 399 -27.60 12.24 -5.01
C ALA A 399 -28.56 12.88 -6.03
N LEU A 400 -29.82 12.47 -5.98
CA LEU A 400 -30.93 12.99 -6.77
C LEU A 400 -32.01 13.51 -5.80
N PRO A 401 -31.89 14.75 -5.30
CA PRO A 401 -32.76 15.28 -4.25
C PRO A 401 -34.11 15.77 -4.80
N PHE A 402 -34.90 14.86 -5.37
CA PHE A 402 -36.24 15.14 -5.88
C PHE A 402 -37.16 13.93 -5.73
N ALA A 403 -38.47 14.16 -5.79
CA ALA A 403 -39.47 13.12 -5.59
C ALA A 403 -39.63 12.21 -6.82
N PHE A 404 -39.97 10.94 -6.57
CA PHE A 404 -40.42 10.01 -7.60
C PHE A 404 -41.95 9.93 -7.61
N PRO A 405 -42.61 9.88 -8.78
CA PRO A 405 -42.03 10.03 -10.11
C PRO A 405 -41.60 11.48 -10.41
N PRO A 406 -40.49 11.72 -11.15
CA PRO A 406 -40.08 13.08 -11.50
C PRO A 406 -41.06 13.71 -12.50
N THR A 407 -41.48 14.93 -12.23
CA THR A 407 -42.40 15.70 -13.10
C THR A 407 -41.69 16.74 -13.97
N MET A 408 -40.46 17.11 -13.63
CA MET A 408 -39.67 18.10 -14.36
C MET A 408 -38.73 17.43 -15.38
N ASP A 409 -38.69 17.93 -16.61
CA ASP A 409 -37.81 17.42 -17.68
C ASP A 409 -36.34 17.35 -17.26
N ALA A 410 -35.86 18.32 -16.49
CA ALA A 410 -34.50 18.33 -15.96
C ALA A 410 -34.21 17.14 -15.02
N HIS A 411 -35.21 16.68 -14.26
CA HIS A 411 -35.08 15.52 -13.37
C HIS A 411 -35.17 14.22 -14.16
N ILE A 412 -36.07 14.15 -15.16
CA ILE A 412 -36.17 12.99 -16.06
C ILE A 412 -34.84 12.76 -16.80
N LYS A 413 -34.19 13.84 -17.26
CA LYS A 413 -32.87 13.77 -17.91
C LYS A 413 -31.77 13.22 -17.00
N LYS A 414 -31.86 13.39 -15.67
CA LYS A 414 -30.86 12.85 -14.72
C LYS A 414 -31.03 11.35 -14.44
N LEU A 415 -32.15 10.75 -14.83
CA LEU A 415 -32.43 9.32 -14.71
C LEU A 415 -32.09 8.51 -15.98
N ARG A 416 -31.81 9.20 -17.08
CA ARG A 416 -31.30 8.62 -18.33
C ARG A 416 -29.79 8.66 -18.32
#